data_AF-A0A8X6T6V0-F1
#
_entry.id   AF-A0A8X6T6V0-F1
#
_cell.length_a   1.000
_cell.length_b   1.000
_cell.length_c   1.000
_cell.angle_alpha   90.00
_cell.angle_beta   90.00
_cell.angle_gamma   90.00
#
_symmetry.space_group_name_H-M   'P 1'
#
loop_
_entity.id
_entity.type
_entity.pdbx_description
1 polymer ?
#
loop_
_entity_poly.entity_id
_entity_poly.type
_entity_poly.pdbx_seq_one_letter_code
_entity_poly.pdbx_strand_id
1 'polypeptide(L)'
;MEAGWSTRREARQLGGSDWVVKICWDQQIQEMSFTRRPGSGNPQQTSRQEDHHIVRNAHVQPTASSAAIHAQVASSQGALRLLEPYEGAWLKDIKDGDAHYVYCP
;
A
#
# COMPACT_ATOMS: atom_id res chain seq x y z
N MET A 1 18.01 -5.87 -26.40
CA MET A 1 18.92 -6.75 -27.16
C MET A 1 20.11 -5.95 -27.67
N GLU A 2 21.19 -5.90 -26.90
CA GLU A 2 22.39 -5.13 -27.27
C GLU A 2 23.29 -5.89 -28.25
N ALA A 3 23.24 -7.22 -28.27
CA ALA A 3 24.06 -8.07 -29.14
C ALA A 3 23.36 -8.51 -30.44
N GLY A 4 22.13 -8.04 -30.71
CA GLY A 4 21.34 -8.44 -31.88
C GLY A 4 20.92 -9.92 -31.89
N TRP A 5 20.95 -10.60 -30.73
CA TRP A 5 20.55 -12.00 -30.62
C TRP A 5 19.03 -12.15 -30.52
N SER A 6 18.50 -13.26 -31.01
CA SER A 6 17.09 -13.60 -30.78
C SER A 6 16.88 -14.04 -29.32
N THR A 7 15.69 -13.77 -28.77
CA THR A 7 15.29 -14.19 -27.41
C THR A 7 15.51 -15.69 -27.18
N ARG A 8 15.25 -16.51 -28.20
CA ARG A 8 15.46 -17.96 -28.16
C ARG A 8 16.93 -18.35 -28.01
N ARG A 9 17.82 -17.64 -28.68
CA ARG A 9 19.26 -17.90 -28.59
C ARG A 9 19.78 -17.55 -27.21
N GLU A 10 19.38 -16.41 -26.67
CA GLU A 10 19.71 -15.98 -25.32
C GLU A 10 19.17 -16.97 -24.27
N ALA A 11 17.91 -17.39 -24.39
CA ALA A 11 17.29 -18.37 -23.50
C ALA A 11 18.08 -19.69 -23.44
N ARG A 12 18.46 -20.23 -24.60
CA ARG A 12 19.29 -21.45 -24.68
C ARG A 12 20.65 -21.28 -24.02
N GLN A 13 21.27 -20.12 -24.18
CA GLN A 13 22.59 -19.85 -23.61
C GLN A 13 22.54 -19.65 -22.09
N LEU A 14 21.43 -19.13 -21.57
CA LEU A 14 21.18 -18.95 -20.15
C LEU A 14 20.56 -20.18 -19.46
N GLY A 15 20.21 -21.22 -20.23
CA GLY A 15 19.47 -22.38 -19.71
C GLY A 15 18.05 -22.03 -19.23
N GLY A 16 17.48 -20.93 -19.73
CA GLY A 16 16.17 -20.39 -19.35
C GLY A 16 15.11 -20.55 -20.43
N SER A 17 13.91 -20.02 -20.17
CA SER A 17 12.83 -19.99 -21.16
C SER A 17 12.84 -18.70 -21.99
N ASP A 18 12.47 -18.81 -23.26
CA ASP A 18 12.28 -17.66 -24.17
C ASP A 18 11.36 -16.61 -23.54
N TRP A 19 10.33 -17.04 -22.82
CA TRP A 19 9.37 -16.17 -22.15
C TRP A 19 9.99 -15.34 -21.02
N VAL A 20 10.83 -15.95 -20.18
CA VAL A 20 11.49 -15.24 -19.07
C VAL A 20 12.45 -14.18 -19.59
N VAL A 21 13.21 -14.51 -20.64
CA VAL A 21 14.13 -13.56 -21.28
C VAL A 21 13.36 -12.40 -21.91
N LYS A 22 12.21 -12.66 -22.54
CA LYS A 22 11.34 -11.60 -23.07
C LYS A 22 10.84 -10.66 -21.97
N ILE A 23 10.30 -11.20 -20.87
CA ILE A 23 9.80 -10.37 -19.75
C ILE A 23 10.93 -9.52 -19.16
N CYS A 24 12.12 -10.09 -19.00
CA CYS A 24 13.27 -9.37 -18.45
C CYS A 24 13.68 -8.21 -19.35
N TRP A 25 13.73 -8.42 -20.67
CA TRP A 25 13.99 -7.34 -21.63
C TRP A 25 12.90 -6.28 -21.64
N ASP A 26 11.63 -6.67 -21.63
CA ASP A 26 10.52 -5.73 -21.60
C ASP A 26 10.58 -4.87 -20.32
N GLN A 27 10.92 -5.47 -19.18
CA GLN A 27 11.12 -4.76 -17.92
C GLN A 27 12.29 -3.77 -18.00
N GLN A 28 13.41 -4.16 -18.59
CA GLN A 28 14.54 -3.24 -18.78
C GLN A 28 14.16 -2.06 -19.68
N ILE A 29 13.41 -2.29 -20.77
CA ILE A 29 13.04 -1.22 -21.71
C ILE A 29 12.02 -0.27 -21.07
N GLN A 30 11.03 -0.81 -20.35
CA GLN A 30 9.95 -0.02 -19.78
C GLN A 30 10.33 0.69 -18.48
N GLU A 31 11.13 0.04 -17.63
CA GLU A 31 11.43 0.52 -16.28
C GLU A 31 12.90 0.94 -16.10
N MET A 32 13.75 0.72 -17.12
CA MET A 32 15.21 0.88 -17.00
C MET A 32 15.79 0.10 -15.82
N SER A 33 15.16 -1.03 -15.47
CA SER A 33 15.49 -1.83 -14.30
C SER A 33 15.83 -3.27 -14.66
N PHE A 34 16.87 -3.79 -14.01
CA PHE A 34 17.26 -5.20 -14.03
C PHE A 34 16.83 -5.95 -12.77
N THR A 35 16.15 -5.26 -11.85
CA THR A 35 15.78 -5.85 -10.55
C THR A 35 14.42 -6.53 -10.64
N ARG A 36 14.28 -7.63 -9.90
CA ARG A 36 13.00 -8.31 -9.76
C ARG A 36 11.99 -7.34 -9.13
N ARG A 37 10.81 -7.20 -9.75
CA ARG A 37 9.71 -6.46 -9.13
C ARG A 37 9.38 -7.06 -7.76
N PRO A 38 9.20 -6.25 -6.70
CA PRO A 38 8.68 -6.75 -5.45
C PRO A 38 7.34 -7.43 -5.73
N GLY A 39 7.15 -8.63 -5.17
CA GLY A 39 5.86 -9.29 -5.26
C GLY A 39 4.81 -8.43 -4.56
N SER A 40 3.56 -8.51 -5.01
CA SER A 40 2.44 -7.77 -4.41
C SER A 40 2.17 -8.16 -2.95
N GLY A 41 2.83 -9.21 -2.43
CA GLY A 41 2.62 -9.70 -1.08
C GLY A 41 1.17 -10.06 -0.80
N ASN A 42 0.87 -10.47 0.42
CA ASN A 42 -0.49 -10.35 0.91
C ASN A 42 -0.65 -8.91 1.42
N PRO A 43 -1.77 -8.24 1.10
CA PRO A 43 -2.07 -6.94 1.68
C PRO A 43 -2.00 -7.03 3.20
N GLN A 44 -1.33 -6.06 3.82
CA GLN A 44 -1.29 -5.99 5.27
C GLN A 44 -2.71 -5.74 5.79
N GLN A 45 -3.20 -6.65 6.63
CA GLN A 45 -4.57 -6.59 7.16
C GLN A 45 -4.74 -5.49 8.22
N THR A 46 -3.63 -5.07 8.81
CA THR A 46 -3.58 -4.08 9.88
C THR A 46 -2.92 -2.80 9.40
N SER A 47 -3.41 -1.66 9.86
CA SER A 47 -2.71 -0.39 9.63
C SER A 47 -1.46 -0.29 10.51
N ARG A 48 -0.50 0.56 10.13
CA ARG A 48 0.70 0.81 10.95
C ARG A 48 0.33 1.23 12.38
N GLN A 49 -0.74 1.99 12.55
CA GLN A 49 -1.21 2.44 13.86
C GLN A 49 -1.77 1.28 14.69
N GLU A 50 -2.53 0.37 14.07
CA GLU A 50 -3.02 -0.84 14.72
C GLU A 50 -1.87 -1.73 15.15
N ASP A 51 -0.87 -1.94 14.29
CA ASP A 51 0.32 -2.72 14.63
C ASP A 51 1.06 -2.14 15.84
N HIS A 52 1.24 -0.81 15.88
CA HIS A 52 1.83 -0.16 17.04
C HIS A 52 0.98 -0.36 18.31
N HIS A 53 -0.35 -0.33 18.21
CA HIS A 53 -1.24 -0.56 19.35
C HIS A 53 -1.19 -2.02 19.82
N ILE A 54 -1.19 -2.98 18.89
CA ILE A 54 -1.04 -4.41 19.17
C ILE A 54 0.28 -4.67 19.90
N VAL A 55 1.40 -4.16 19.37
CA VAL A 55 2.73 -4.32 19.98
C VAL A 55 2.77 -3.69 21.37
N ARG A 56 2.20 -2.49 21.54
CA ARG A 56 2.15 -1.82 22.84
C ARG A 56 1.33 -2.62 23.86
N ASN A 57 0.15 -3.09 23.48
CA ASN A 57 -0.73 -3.83 24.38
C ASN A 57 -0.15 -5.21 24.74
N ALA A 58 0.47 -5.90 23.79
CA ALA A 58 1.19 -7.13 24.06
C ALA A 58 2.36 -6.92 25.04
N HIS A 59 3.05 -5.78 24.95
CA HIS A 59 4.14 -5.45 25.87
C HIS A 59 3.62 -5.11 27.28
N VAL A 60 2.52 -4.36 27.37
CA VAL A 60 1.91 -3.95 28.66
C VAL A 60 1.22 -5.14 29.35
N GLN A 61 0.65 -6.06 28.58
CA GLN A 61 -0.09 -7.22 29.08
C GLN A 61 0.44 -8.53 28.45
N PRO A 62 1.62 -9.04 28.85
CA PRO A 62 2.24 -10.21 28.22
C PRO A 62 1.41 -11.50 28.32
N THR A 63 0.50 -11.58 29.29
CA THR A 63 -0.39 -12.74 29.51
C THR A 63 -1.76 -12.58 28.85
N ALA A 64 -2.05 -11.44 28.21
CA ALA A 64 -3.31 -11.24 27.52
C ALA A 64 -3.39 -12.13 26.29
N SER A 65 -4.59 -12.65 26.01
CA SER A 65 -4.83 -13.42 24.79
C SER A 65 -4.84 -12.48 23.57
N SER A 66 -4.52 -13.04 22.40
CA SER A 66 -4.57 -12.30 21.13
C SER A 66 -5.94 -11.65 20.90
N ALA A 67 -7.04 -12.35 21.18
CA ALA A 67 -8.39 -11.80 21.07
C ALA A 67 -8.62 -10.58 21.97
N ALA A 68 -8.10 -10.60 23.20
CA ALA A 68 -8.20 -9.48 24.12
C ALA A 68 -7.42 -8.26 23.61
N ILE A 69 -6.22 -8.48 23.06
CA ILE A 69 -5.39 -7.42 22.47
C ILE A 69 -6.09 -6.81 21.25
N HIS A 70 -6.62 -7.62 20.35
CA HIS A 70 -7.36 -7.13 19.17
C HIS A 70 -8.65 -6.40 19.54
N ALA A 71 -9.38 -6.84 20.58
CA ALA A 71 -10.57 -6.15 21.06
C ALA A 71 -10.23 -4.72 21.57
N GLN A 72 -9.10 -4.56 22.26
CA GLN A 72 -8.64 -3.25 22.73
C GLN A 72 -8.28 -2.30 21.58
N VAL A 73 -7.65 -2.82 20.52
CA VAL A 73 -7.37 -2.05 19.29
C VAL A 73 -8.66 -1.51 18.69
N ALA A 74 -9.67 -2.37 18.52
CA ALA A 74 -10.97 -1.98 17.96
C ALA A 74 -11.69 -0.92 18.83
N SER A 75 -11.63 -1.06 20.17
CA SER A 75 -12.19 -0.06 21.09
C SER A 75 -11.51 1.31 20.99
N SER A 76 -10.18 1.34 20.78
CA SER A 76 -9.44 2.60 20.61
C SER A 76 -9.78 3.33 19.30
N GLN A 77 -10.13 2.60 18.24
CA GLN A 77 -10.58 3.17 16.97
C GLN A 77 -12.03 3.69 17.01
N GLY A 78 -12.90 3.02 17.76
CA GLY A 78 -14.26 3.51 18.04
C GLY A 78 -14.27 4.85 18.78
N ALA A 79 -13.29 5.08 19.66
CA ALA A 79 -13.12 6.37 20.33
C ALA A 79 -12.60 7.48 19.40
N LEU A 80 -11.73 7.15 18.44
CA LEU A 80 -11.23 8.11 17.44
C LEU A 80 -12.29 8.47 16.39
N ARG A 81 -13.21 7.57 16.05
CA ARG A 81 -14.35 7.88 15.15
C ARG A 81 -15.43 8.76 15.79
N LEU A 82 -15.44 8.91 17.11
CA LEU A 82 -16.39 9.76 17.84
C LEU A 82 -15.81 11.13 18.22
N LEU A 83 -14.56 11.41 17.82
CA LEU A 83 -13.88 12.69 18.01
C LEU A 83 -13.59 13.38 16.67
N GLU A 84 -14.45 13.20 15.67
CA GLU A 84 -14.58 14.18 14.59
C GLU A 84 -15.31 15.40 15.18
N PRO A 85 -14.66 16.56 15.36
CA PRO A 85 -15.38 17.78 15.69
C PRO A 85 -16.27 18.10 14.49
N TYR A 86 -17.51 18.50 14.76
CA TYR A 86 -18.37 19.05 13.73
C TYR A 86 -17.70 20.32 13.15
N GLU A 87 -16.96 20.20 12.06
CA GLU A 87 -16.40 21.34 11.33
C GLU A 87 -17.48 21.90 10.39
N GLY A 88 -18.60 22.31 10.98
CA GLY A 88 -19.81 22.74 10.25
C GLY A 88 -20.29 24.15 10.56
N ALA A 89 -19.52 25.00 11.25
CA ALA A 89 -20.01 26.31 11.67
C ALA A 89 -19.04 27.49 11.62
N TRP A 90 -17.85 27.37 11.02
CA TRP A 90 -16.92 28.50 10.95
C TRP A 90 -16.25 28.64 9.58
N LEU A 91 -17.03 29.01 8.58
CA LEU A 91 -16.54 29.88 7.52
C LEU A 91 -17.69 30.72 6.94
N LYS A 92 -18.14 31.69 7.74
CA LYS A 92 -18.89 32.84 7.21
C LYS A 92 -17.88 33.85 6.69
N ASP A 93 -18.17 34.40 5.53
CA ASP A 93 -17.56 35.57 4.91
C ASP A 93 -16.11 35.43 4.42
N ILE A 94 -15.94 34.73 3.29
CA ILE A 94 -15.03 35.22 2.25
C ILE A 94 -15.89 35.53 1.03
N LYS A 95 -16.07 36.83 0.81
CA LYS A 95 -16.68 37.41 -0.38
C LYS A 95 -15.77 37.20 -1.58
N ASP A 96 -16.43 37.11 -2.73
CA ASP A 96 -15.93 37.32 -4.09
C ASP A 96 -15.13 36.17 -4.73
N GLY A 97 -15.84 35.44 -5.60
CA GLY A 97 -15.28 35.00 -6.89
C GLY A 97 -14.98 33.51 -7.03
N ASP A 98 -15.86 32.80 -7.73
CA ASP A 98 -15.58 31.61 -8.54
C ASP A 98 -14.99 30.38 -7.87
N ALA A 99 -15.86 29.47 -7.42
CA ALA A 99 -15.55 28.04 -7.37
C ALA A 99 -16.82 27.22 -7.63
N HIS A 100 -17.06 26.91 -8.91
CA HIS A 100 -18.03 25.89 -9.31
C HIS A 100 -17.47 24.51 -8.95
N TYR A 101 -17.92 23.93 -7.84
CA TYR A 101 -17.84 22.48 -7.64
C TYR A 101 -19.18 21.86 -8.05
N VAL A 102 -19.21 21.29 -9.25
CA VAL A 102 -20.32 20.46 -9.72
C VAL A 102 -20.19 19.10 -9.04
N TYR A 103 -21.12 18.78 -8.16
CA TYR A 103 -21.38 17.41 -7.71
C TYR A 103 -22.78 17.00 -8.18
N CYS A 104 -22.89 15.87 -8.87
CA CYS A 104 -24.09 15.04 -8.90
C CYS A 104 -23.84 13.75 -9.71
N PRO A 105 -24.54 12.64 -9.42
CA PRO A 105 -24.83 11.98 -8.15
C PRO A 105 -24.07 10.65 -7.96
#